data_AF-A0A554VZL8-F1
#
_entry.id   AF-A0A554VZL8-F1
#
_cell.length_a   1.000
_cell.length_b   1.000
_cell.length_c   1.000
_cell.angle_alpha   90.00
_cell.angle_beta   90.00
_cell.angle_gamma   90.00
#
_symmetry.space_group_name_H-M   'P 1'
#
loop_
_entity.id
_entity.type
_entity.pdbx_description
1 polymer ?
#
loop_
_entity_poly.entity_id
_entity_poly.type
_entity_poly.pdbx_seq_one_letter_code
_entity_poly.pdbx_strand_id
1 'polypeptide(L)'
;MTLPAGLTPGTWILDAAHSEIGFTVRHAGISKVRGRFTDATAEARVGNSLAESSLRATVKTASFDSGDANRDAHVRGPDFFDVEQFPEMTFRATSIEGDGEDYTVTGDLTIRGITKPVELEVEFTGVAVDPFGATRAGCSAEAEISRKEFGLTWNAALETGGFLVSDKVKIDIDAALVKQE
;
A
#
# COMPACT_ATOMS: atom_id res chain seq x y z
N MET A 1 11.82 -8.99 -19.14
CA MET A 1 12.51 -7.95 -18.35
C MET A 1 13.38 -8.63 -17.31
N THR A 2 14.61 -8.15 -17.13
CA THR A 2 15.57 -8.69 -16.16
C THR A 2 15.21 -8.26 -14.74
N LEU A 3 15.67 -9.01 -13.74
CA LEU A 3 15.51 -8.60 -12.34
C LEU A 3 16.35 -7.35 -12.03
N PRO A 4 15.93 -6.53 -11.06
CA PRO A 4 16.78 -5.48 -10.47
C PRO A 4 18.11 -6.04 -9.99
N ALA A 5 19.15 -5.20 -9.99
CA ALA A 5 20.48 -5.61 -9.54
C ALA A 5 20.44 -6.13 -8.08
N GLY A 6 21.00 -7.32 -7.86
CA GLY A 6 21.05 -7.97 -6.54
C GLY A 6 19.75 -8.69 -6.13
N LEU A 7 18.61 -8.44 -6.78
CA LEU A 7 17.39 -9.21 -6.52
C LEU A 7 17.51 -10.59 -7.15
N THR A 8 17.39 -11.64 -6.34
CA THR A 8 17.54 -13.03 -6.77
C THR A 8 16.23 -13.81 -6.67
N PRO A 9 16.03 -14.87 -7.46
CA PRO A 9 14.91 -15.77 -7.32
C PRO A 9 14.73 -16.30 -5.89
N GLY A 10 13.48 -16.48 -5.47
CA GLY A 10 13.11 -16.94 -4.14
C GLY A 10 11.85 -16.25 -3.60
N THR A 11 11.50 -16.59 -2.36
CA THR A 11 10.39 -15.94 -1.65
C THR A 11 10.94 -14.82 -0.78
N TRP A 12 10.31 -13.65 -0.87
CA TRP A 12 10.65 -12.46 -0.09
C TRP A 12 9.41 -12.02 0.69
N ILE A 13 9.55 -11.81 1.99
CA ILE A 13 8.45 -11.47 2.89
C ILE A 13 8.66 -10.06 3.45
N LEU A 14 7.60 -9.27 3.52
CA LEU A 14 7.63 -7.95 4.12
C LEU A 14 8.16 -8.00 5.56
N ASP A 15 9.15 -7.19 5.86
CA ASP A 15 9.54 -6.87 7.23
C ASP A 15 8.69 -5.72 7.75
N ALA A 16 7.66 -6.06 8.52
CA ALA A 16 6.76 -5.07 9.11
C ALA A 16 7.49 -4.06 10.03
N ALA A 17 8.62 -4.43 10.64
CA ALA A 17 9.36 -3.53 11.54
C ALA A 17 10.15 -2.44 10.80
N HIS A 18 10.40 -2.63 9.50
CA HIS A 18 11.15 -1.69 8.65
C HIS A 18 10.33 -1.25 7.44
N SER A 19 9.01 -1.30 7.55
CA SER A 19 8.09 -0.90 6.49
C SER A 19 7.00 0.03 7.01
N GLU A 20 6.54 0.94 6.18
CA GLU A 20 5.42 1.84 6.44
C GLU A 20 4.43 1.81 5.26
N ILE A 21 3.14 1.68 5.59
CA ILE A 21 2.04 1.73 4.62
C ILE A 21 1.24 2.98 4.96
N GLY A 22 1.65 4.10 4.38
CA GLY A 22 1.13 5.42 4.63
C GLY A 22 0.10 5.87 3.59
N PHE A 23 -0.71 6.86 3.99
CA PHE A 23 -1.56 7.58 3.08
C PHE A 23 -1.76 9.03 3.53
N THR A 24 -2.13 9.88 2.57
CA THR A 24 -2.45 11.29 2.79
C THR A 24 -3.76 11.67 2.11
N VAL A 25 -4.66 12.33 2.85
CA VAL A 25 -5.93 12.85 2.33
C VAL A 25 -6.08 14.33 2.68
N ARG A 26 -6.61 15.14 1.75
CA ARG A 26 -6.95 16.53 2.04
C ARG A 26 -8.22 16.63 2.89
N HIS A 27 -8.15 17.46 3.93
CA HIS A 27 -9.25 17.78 4.81
C HIS A 27 -9.71 19.23 4.58
N ALA A 28 -11.01 19.38 4.30
CA ALA A 28 -11.68 20.63 3.95
C ALA A 28 -10.99 21.44 2.83
N GLY A 29 -10.22 20.77 1.95
CA GLY A 29 -9.42 21.40 0.90
C GLY A 29 -8.17 22.17 1.37
N ILE A 30 -8.01 22.40 2.67
CA ILE A 30 -7.02 23.35 3.22
C ILE A 30 -5.87 22.69 4.00
N SER A 31 -6.09 21.50 4.57
CA SER A 31 -5.07 20.77 5.33
C SER A 31 -4.95 19.32 4.88
N LYS A 32 -3.96 18.59 5.39
CA LYS A 32 -3.72 17.19 5.09
C LYS A 32 -3.81 16.36 6.36
N VAL A 33 -4.66 15.33 6.33
CA VAL A 33 -4.63 14.22 7.29
C VAL A 33 -3.67 13.18 6.74
N ARG A 34 -2.75 12.73 7.60
CA ARG A 34 -1.88 11.58 7.33
C ARG A 34 -2.31 10.45 8.23
N GLY A 35 -2.29 9.25 7.69
CA GLY A 35 -2.46 8.05 8.47
C GLY A 35 -1.67 6.91 7.85
N ARG A 36 -1.73 5.77 8.52
CA ARG A 36 -1.03 4.56 8.13
C ARG A 36 -1.84 3.33 8.52
N PHE A 37 -1.40 2.18 8.04
CA PHE A 37 -1.81 0.89 8.56
C PHE A 37 -0.63 0.21 9.25
N THR A 38 -0.83 -0.19 10.51
CA THR A 38 0.23 -0.77 11.34
C THR A 38 0.32 -2.30 11.29
N ASP A 39 -0.61 -2.97 10.60
CA ASP A 39 -0.61 -4.43 10.42
C ASP A 39 -0.80 -4.77 8.94
N ALA A 40 0.31 -5.18 8.33
CA ALA A 40 0.40 -5.53 6.93
C ALA A 40 1.33 -6.72 6.74
N THR A 41 1.04 -7.51 5.71
CA THR A 41 1.90 -8.60 5.22
C THR A 41 2.05 -8.45 3.71
N ALA A 42 3.22 -8.81 3.19
CA ALA A 42 3.39 -8.99 1.75
C ALA A 42 4.34 -10.14 1.46
N GLU A 43 4.12 -10.78 0.32
CA GLU A 43 4.97 -11.84 -0.22
C GLU A 43 5.24 -11.56 -1.69
N ALA A 44 6.53 -11.45 -2.03
CA ALA A 44 6.99 -11.46 -3.40
C ALA A 44 7.65 -12.82 -3.70
N ARG A 45 7.13 -13.55 -4.68
CA ARG A 45 7.81 -14.71 -5.26
C ARG A 45 8.55 -14.24 -6.50
N VAL A 46 9.86 -14.17 -6.41
CA VAL A 46 10.74 -13.71 -7.48
C VAL A 46 11.17 -14.92 -8.31
N GLY A 47 10.84 -14.91 -9.60
CA GLY A 47 11.28 -15.89 -10.59
C GLY A 47 12.62 -15.50 -11.23
N ASN A 48 12.98 -16.10 -12.37
CA ASN A 48 14.22 -15.71 -13.08
C ASN A 48 14.10 -14.38 -13.83
N SER A 49 12.87 -13.87 -13.93
CA SER A 49 12.51 -12.61 -14.56
C SER A 49 11.33 -11.97 -13.83
N LEU A 50 11.10 -10.68 -14.05
CA LEU A 50 9.93 -9.98 -13.48
C LEU A 50 8.61 -10.57 -13.98
N ALA A 51 8.57 -11.07 -15.22
CA ALA A 51 7.39 -11.72 -15.79
C ALA A 51 7.05 -13.07 -15.13
N GLU A 52 8.05 -13.75 -14.56
CA GLU A 52 7.85 -14.97 -13.77
C GLU A 52 7.61 -14.67 -12.28
N SER A 53 7.60 -13.41 -11.88
CA SER A 53 7.48 -12.98 -10.49
C SER A 53 6.03 -12.62 -10.15
N SER A 54 5.70 -12.69 -8.85
CA SER A 54 4.39 -12.28 -8.33
C SER A 54 4.54 -11.57 -7.00
N LEU A 55 3.63 -10.63 -6.74
CA LEU A 55 3.54 -9.88 -5.50
C LEU A 55 2.10 -9.88 -4.99
N ARG A 56 1.92 -10.17 -3.71
CA ARG A 56 0.64 -10.05 -3.00
C ARG A 56 0.85 -9.36 -1.66
N ALA A 57 -0.09 -8.50 -1.28
CA ALA A 57 -0.10 -7.85 0.02
C ALA A 57 -1.50 -7.90 0.64
N THR A 58 -1.53 -7.94 1.97
CA THR A 58 -2.75 -7.92 2.78
C THR A 58 -2.54 -6.97 3.94
N VAL A 59 -3.49 -6.07 4.15
CA VAL A 59 -3.47 -5.10 5.24
C VAL A 59 -4.73 -5.28 6.08
N LYS A 60 -4.58 -5.31 7.41
CA LYS A 60 -5.73 -5.37 8.33
C LYS A 60 -6.36 -4.00 8.44
N THR A 61 -7.61 -3.86 8.04
CA THR A 61 -8.29 -2.56 8.02
C THR A 61 -8.48 -1.98 9.43
N ALA A 62 -8.58 -2.84 10.45
CA ALA A 62 -8.61 -2.45 11.87
C ALA A 62 -7.33 -1.75 12.35
N SER A 63 -6.19 -1.92 11.66
CA SER A 63 -4.91 -1.30 12.02
C SER A 63 -4.76 0.13 11.52
N PHE A 64 -5.83 0.73 10.97
CA PHE A 64 -5.86 2.14 10.58
C PHE A 64 -5.46 3.02 11.76
N ASP A 65 -4.50 3.92 11.58
CA ASP A 65 -4.05 4.87 12.60
C ASP A 65 -3.79 6.23 11.95
N SER A 66 -4.48 7.26 12.43
CA SER A 66 -4.25 8.64 12.01
C SER A 66 -3.84 9.54 13.18
N GLY A 67 -3.53 8.96 14.34
CA GLY A 67 -3.17 9.67 15.57
C GLY A 67 -4.35 10.32 16.30
N ASP A 68 -5.60 10.03 15.93
CA ASP A 68 -6.80 10.54 16.60
C ASP A 68 -7.81 9.42 16.79
N ALA A 69 -8.03 9.02 18.05
CA ALA A 69 -8.85 7.87 18.38
C ALA A 69 -10.32 7.98 17.92
N ASN A 70 -10.90 9.19 17.89
CA ASN A 70 -12.28 9.39 17.47
C ASN A 70 -12.41 9.22 15.95
N ARG A 71 -11.50 9.83 15.18
CA ARG A 71 -11.44 9.67 13.73
C ARG A 71 -11.14 8.22 13.36
N ASP A 72 -10.21 7.58 14.05
CA ASP A 72 -9.87 6.18 13.79
C ASP A 72 -11.06 5.25 14.06
N ALA A 73 -11.80 5.48 15.14
CA ALA A 73 -13.04 4.74 15.41
C ALA A 73 -14.09 4.94 14.31
N HIS A 74 -14.24 6.17 13.80
CA HIS A 74 -15.18 6.46 12.71
C HIS A 74 -14.75 5.81 11.39
N VAL A 75 -13.47 5.90 11.03
CA VAL A 75 -12.93 5.35 9.78
C VAL A 75 -12.92 3.81 9.77
N ARG A 76 -12.81 3.16 10.93
CA ARG A 76 -12.99 1.71 11.05
C ARG A 76 -14.48 1.30 10.97
N GLY A 77 -15.40 2.23 11.20
CA GLY A 77 -16.84 1.99 11.18
C GLY A 77 -17.45 1.80 9.78
N PRO A 78 -18.77 1.54 9.72
CA PRO A 78 -19.49 1.18 8.50
C PRO A 78 -19.59 2.29 7.43
N ASP A 79 -19.38 3.54 7.83
CA ASP A 79 -19.30 4.69 6.91
C ASP A 79 -18.04 4.66 6.03
N PHE A 80 -17.01 3.91 6.47
CA PHE A 80 -15.71 3.79 5.82
C PHE A 80 -15.35 2.30 5.68
N PHE A 81 -14.30 1.81 6.35
CA PHE A 81 -13.77 0.47 6.07
C PHE A 81 -14.68 -0.67 6.51
N ASP A 82 -15.56 -0.44 7.49
CA ASP A 82 -16.50 -1.45 7.99
C ASP A 82 -15.75 -2.74 8.38
N VAL A 83 -14.78 -2.59 9.29
CA VAL A 83 -13.72 -3.60 9.55
C VAL A 83 -14.25 -4.94 10.03
N GLU A 84 -15.46 -4.97 10.59
CA GLU A 84 -16.14 -6.20 10.99
C GLU A 84 -16.58 -7.04 9.78
N GLN A 85 -17.02 -6.40 8.70
CA GLN A 85 -17.43 -7.06 7.46
C GLN A 85 -16.27 -7.22 6.47
N PHE A 86 -15.34 -6.27 6.46
CA PHE A 86 -14.19 -6.24 5.55
C PHE A 86 -12.89 -6.06 6.36
N PRO A 87 -12.43 -7.12 7.05
CA PRO A 87 -11.27 -7.04 7.94
C PRO A 87 -9.94 -6.83 7.19
N GLU A 88 -9.93 -7.03 5.88
CA GLU A 88 -8.75 -6.98 5.04
C GLU A 88 -8.98 -6.14 3.79
N MET A 89 -7.93 -5.41 3.40
CA MET A 89 -7.73 -4.97 2.02
C MET A 89 -6.58 -5.79 1.42
N THR A 90 -6.64 -6.05 0.12
CA THR A 90 -5.65 -6.88 -0.56
C THR A 90 -5.17 -6.22 -1.84
N PHE A 91 -3.89 -6.40 -2.14
CA PHE A 91 -3.31 -6.03 -3.43
C PHE A 91 -2.66 -7.26 -4.07
N ARG A 92 -2.88 -7.45 -5.37
CA ARG A 92 -2.23 -8.49 -6.16
C ARG A 92 -1.70 -7.92 -7.45
N ALA A 93 -0.38 -7.97 -7.64
CA ALA A 93 0.24 -7.51 -8.87
C ALA A 93 -0.24 -8.35 -10.07
N THR A 94 -0.49 -7.66 -11.19
CA THR A 94 -0.86 -8.23 -12.48
C THR A 94 0.24 -8.02 -13.51
N SER A 95 1.00 -6.93 -13.41
CA SER A 95 2.22 -6.67 -14.19
C SER A 95 3.25 -5.90 -13.36
N ILE A 96 4.52 -6.18 -13.65
CA ILE A 96 5.67 -5.46 -13.10
C ILE A 96 6.56 -5.11 -14.28
N GLU A 97 6.70 -3.82 -14.54
CA GLU A 97 7.45 -3.30 -15.69
C GLU A 97 8.43 -2.22 -15.22
N GLY A 98 9.54 -2.06 -15.93
CA GLY A 98 10.57 -1.08 -15.57
C GLY A 98 11.98 -1.63 -15.65
N ASP A 99 12.94 -0.77 -15.32
CA ASP A 99 14.36 -1.06 -15.33
C ASP A 99 15.14 -0.13 -14.39
N GLY A 100 16.38 -0.49 -14.08
CA GLY A 100 17.22 0.27 -13.17
C GLY A 100 16.61 0.32 -11.76
N GLU A 101 16.24 1.52 -11.34
CA GLU A 101 15.63 1.81 -10.05
C GLU A 101 14.13 2.12 -10.18
N ASP A 102 13.61 2.35 -11.40
CA ASP A 102 12.25 2.81 -11.63
C ASP A 102 11.35 1.70 -12.18
N TYR A 103 10.26 1.43 -11.48
CA TYR A 103 9.30 0.38 -11.81
C TYR A 103 7.86 0.87 -11.73
N THR A 104 6.99 0.30 -12.56
CA THR A 104 5.54 0.39 -12.43
C THR A 104 4.99 -0.98 -12.08
N VAL A 105 4.31 -1.07 -10.94
CA VAL A 105 3.60 -2.27 -10.52
C VAL A 105 2.11 -2.02 -10.65
N THR A 106 1.51 -2.59 -11.69
CA THR A 106 0.06 -2.60 -11.83
C THR A 106 -0.50 -3.79 -11.05
N GLY A 107 -1.59 -3.58 -10.32
CA GLY A 107 -2.24 -4.67 -9.61
C GLY A 107 -3.68 -4.38 -9.22
N ASP A 108 -4.37 -5.45 -8.83
CA ASP A 108 -5.74 -5.43 -8.37
C ASP A 108 -5.76 -5.08 -6.87
N LEU A 109 -6.19 -3.86 -6.54
CA LEU A 109 -6.47 -3.43 -5.18
C LEU A 109 -7.93 -3.73 -4.84
N THR A 110 -8.17 -4.38 -3.71
CA THR A 110 -9.52 -4.66 -3.21
C THR A 110 -9.74 -3.98 -1.86
N ILE A 111 -10.76 -3.12 -1.78
CA ILE A 111 -11.18 -2.43 -0.56
C ILE A 111 -12.71 -2.57 -0.48
N ARG A 112 -13.23 -2.99 0.68
CA ARG A 112 -14.66 -3.31 0.89
C ARG A 112 -15.27 -4.23 -0.18
N GLY A 113 -14.51 -5.23 -0.61
CA GLY A 113 -14.96 -6.19 -1.64
C GLY A 113 -15.09 -5.60 -3.05
N ILE A 114 -14.71 -4.34 -3.27
CA ILE A 114 -14.63 -3.72 -4.60
C ILE A 114 -13.17 -3.76 -5.06
N THR A 115 -12.95 -4.38 -6.22
CA THR A 115 -11.62 -4.50 -6.83
C THR A 115 -11.45 -3.49 -7.97
N LYS A 116 -10.31 -2.79 -7.99
CA LYS A 116 -9.91 -1.86 -9.05
C LYS A 116 -8.43 -2.04 -9.38
N PRO A 117 -8.03 -1.89 -10.66
CA PRO A 117 -6.62 -1.80 -11.02
C PRO A 117 -6.04 -0.49 -10.49
N VAL A 118 -4.85 -0.57 -9.88
CA VAL A 118 -4.06 0.55 -9.41
C VAL A 118 -2.63 0.37 -9.89
N GLU A 119 -2.00 1.47 -10.28
CA GLU A 119 -0.57 1.51 -10.61
C GLU A 119 0.19 2.10 -9.43
N LEU A 120 1.20 1.37 -8.96
CA LEU A 120 2.18 1.86 -8.02
C LEU A 120 3.42 2.29 -8.81
N GLU A 121 3.85 3.53 -8.65
CA GLU A 121 5.16 4.00 -9.07
C GLU A 121 6.15 3.57 -7.99
N VAL A 122 7.10 2.69 -8.34
CA VAL A 122 7.99 2.01 -7.40
C VAL A 122 9.44 2.40 -7.69
N GLU A 123 10.16 2.85 -6.65
CA GLU A 123 11.61 3.00 -6.68
C GLU A 123 12.23 1.79 -5.97
N PHE A 124 13.06 1.02 -6.66
CA PHE A 124 13.83 -0.07 -6.08
C PHE A 124 15.14 0.45 -5.51
N THR A 125 15.27 0.44 -4.19
CA THR A 125 16.40 1.09 -3.49
C THR A 125 17.59 0.16 -3.24
N GLY A 126 17.49 -1.11 -3.68
CA GLY A 126 18.60 -2.05 -3.73
C GLY A 126 18.46 -3.26 -2.81
N VAL A 127 19.53 -4.07 -2.78
CA VAL A 127 19.65 -5.28 -1.96
C VAL A 127 20.88 -5.21 -1.07
N ALA A 128 20.72 -5.60 0.19
CA ALA A 128 21.80 -5.68 1.16
C ALA A 128 21.69 -6.94 2.04
N VAL A 129 22.83 -7.44 2.52
CA VAL A 129 22.86 -8.42 3.61
C VAL A 129 23.04 -7.65 4.91
N ASP A 130 22.12 -7.83 5.86
CA ASP A 130 22.19 -7.15 7.14
C ASP A 130 23.26 -7.76 8.07
N PRO A 131 23.62 -7.09 9.19
CA PRO A 131 24.61 -7.60 10.14
C PRO A 131 24.26 -8.96 10.78
N PHE A 132 23.02 -9.42 10.64
CA PHE A 132 22.53 -10.70 11.17
C PHE A 132 22.50 -11.80 10.09
N GLY A 133 22.91 -11.48 8.86
CA GLY A 133 23.00 -12.40 7.73
C GLY A 133 21.74 -12.49 6.87
N ALA A 134 20.68 -11.73 7.19
CA ALA A 134 19.46 -11.75 6.40
C ALA A 134 19.63 -10.90 5.12
N THR A 135 19.24 -11.44 3.97
CA THR A 135 19.23 -10.69 2.70
C THR A 135 17.94 -9.88 2.60
N ARG A 136 18.07 -8.57 2.37
CA ARG A 136 16.98 -7.60 2.34
C ARG A 136 16.92 -6.87 1.01
N ALA A 137 15.70 -6.61 0.53
CA ALA A 137 15.44 -5.75 -0.61
C ALA A 137 14.60 -4.55 -0.14
N GLY A 138 14.97 -3.35 -0.57
CA GLY A 138 14.23 -2.12 -0.27
C GLY A 138 13.48 -1.60 -1.49
N CYS A 139 12.31 -1.02 -1.27
CA CYS A 139 11.61 -0.20 -2.25
C CYS A 139 10.77 0.90 -1.59
N SER A 140 10.55 1.99 -2.31
CA SER A 140 9.49 2.96 -2.02
C SER A 140 8.41 2.83 -3.11
N ALA A 141 7.18 3.20 -2.79
CA ALA A 141 6.10 3.22 -3.78
C ALA A 141 5.09 4.33 -3.53
N GLU A 142 4.59 4.94 -4.59
CA GLU A 142 3.53 5.94 -4.55
C GLU A 142 2.35 5.57 -5.47
N ALA A 143 1.15 6.00 -5.08
CA ALA A 143 -0.02 5.97 -5.94
C ALA A 143 -1.06 7.02 -5.54
N GLU A 144 -1.96 7.36 -6.46
CA GLU A 144 -3.16 8.14 -6.15
C GLU A 144 -4.41 7.36 -6.54
N ILE A 145 -5.36 7.23 -5.61
CA ILE A 145 -6.64 6.55 -5.85
C ILE A 145 -7.83 7.47 -5.54
N SER A 146 -9.00 7.15 -6.12
CA SER A 146 -10.29 7.71 -5.70
C SER A 146 -10.94 6.80 -4.66
N ARG A 147 -11.17 7.30 -3.45
CA ARG A 147 -11.86 6.50 -2.41
C ARG A 147 -13.30 6.14 -2.81
N LYS A 148 -13.95 6.99 -3.61
CA LYS A 148 -15.33 6.75 -4.08
C LYS A 148 -15.43 5.54 -5.01
N GLU A 149 -14.37 5.23 -5.79
CA GLU A 149 -14.35 4.05 -6.67
C GLU A 149 -14.40 2.74 -5.89
N PHE A 150 -14.02 2.75 -4.61
CA PHE A 150 -14.09 1.64 -3.67
C PHE A 150 -15.31 1.72 -2.74
N GLY A 151 -16.30 2.55 -3.06
CA GLY A 151 -17.53 2.68 -2.27
C GLY A 151 -17.37 3.42 -0.94
N LEU A 152 -16.21 4.03 -0.67
CA LEU A 152 -16.00 4.89 0.50
C LEU A 152 -16.53 6.29 0.19
N THR A 153 -17.84 6.50 0.31
CA THR A 153 -18.52 7.71 -0.18
C THR A 153 -18.91 8.70 0.92
N TRP A 154 -18.79 8.34 2.21
CA TRP A 154 -19.14 9.22 3.32
C TRP A 154 -18.48 10.60 3.19
N ASN A 155 -19.23 11.66 3.47
CA ASN A 155 -18.70 13.02 3.47
C ASN A 155 -19.62 13.98 4.24
N ALA A 156 -19.09 15.15 4.58
CA ALA A 156 -19.85 16.28 5.09
C ALA A 156 -19.67 17.49 4.17
N ALA A 157 -20.77 18.17 3.83
CA ALA A 157 -20.72 19.41 3.07
C ALA A 157 -20.23 20.56 3.96
N LEU A 158 -19.47 21.49 3.37
CA LEU A 158 -18.98 22.68 4.06
C LEU A 158 -19.83 23.90 3.71
N GLU A 159 -20.02 24.81 4.65
CA GLU A 159 -20.71 26.10 4.41
C GLU A 159 -20.01 26.94 3.32
N THR A 160 -18.68 26.82 3.24
CA THR A 160 -17.85 27.48 2.23
C THR A 160 -17.92 26.82 0.85
N GLY A 161 -18.74 25.78 0.69
CA GLY A 161 -18.77 24.93 -0.49
C GLY A 161 -17.68 23.85 -0.47
N GLY A 162 -17.94 22.76 -1.19
CA GLY A 162 -17.08 21.58 -1.22
C GLY A 162 -17.37 20.61 -0.08
N PHE A 163 -16.39 19.75 0.20
CA PHE A 163 -16.53 18.60 1.07
C PHE A 163 -15.41 18.50 2.10
N LEU A 164 -15.73 17.95 3.27
CA LEU A 164 -14.82 17.76 4.39
C LEU A 164 -13.67 16.80 4.07
N VAL A 165 -13.94 15.72 3.35
CA VAL A 165 -12.94 14.70 3.01
C VAL A 165 -12.79 14.61 1.50
N SER A 166 -11.59 14.90 1.01
CA SER A 166 -11.25 14.78 -0.42
C SER A 166 -11.50 13.38 -0.96
N ASP A 167 -11.77 13.28 -2.26
CA ASP A 167 -11.91 12.00 -2.94
C ASP A 167 -10.54 11.34 -3.20
N LYS A 168 -9.56 12.15 -3.60
CA LYS A 168 -8.20 11.72 -3.86
C LYS A 168 -7.48 11.33 -2.56
N VAL A 169 -6.90 10.14 -2.56
CA VAL A 169 -6.05 9.60 -1.50
C VAL A 169 -4.69 9.32 -2.13
N LYS A 170 -3.64 9.96 -1.62
CA LYS A 170 -2.26 9.60 -1.94
C LYS A 170 -1.85 8.43 -1.06
N ILE A 171 -1.23 7.43 -1.64
CA ILE A 171 -0.62 6.28 -0.96
C ILE A 171 0.89 6.48 -1.06
N ASP A 172 1.58 6.28 0.05
CA ASP A 172 3.03 6.41 0.18
C ASP A 172 3.51 5.18 0.97
N ILE A 173 4.38 4.36 0.38
CA ILE A 173 4.85 3.10 0.96
C ILE A 173 6.38 3.13 1.00
N ASP A 174 6.94 2.75 2.13
CA ASP A 174 8.34 2.36 2.27
C ASP A 174 8.36 0.90 2.70
N ALA A 175 9.03 0.03 1.97
CA ALA A 175 9.01 -1.40 2.23
C ALA A 175 10.41 -2.00 2.24
N ALA A 176 10.65 -2.84 3.25
CA ALA A 176 11.77 -3.76 3.28
C ALA A 176 11.22 -5.19 3.19
N LEU A 177 11.78 -6.01 2.30
CA LEU A 177 11.48 -7.44 2.22
C LEU A 177 12.70 -8.27 2.59
N VAL A 178 12.49 -9.39 3.28
CA VAL A 178 13.53 -10.34 3.69
C VAL A 178 13.41 -11.62 2.87
N LYS A 179 14.50 -12.03 2.25
CA LYS A 179 14.57 -13.32 1.54
C LYS A 179 14.42 -14.47 2.53
N GLN A 180 13.54 -15.41 2.19
CA GLN A 180 13.35 -16.66 2.93
C GLN A 180 14.35 -17.71 2.44
N GLU A 181 14.80 -18.57 3.35
CA GLU A 181 15.66 -19.72 3.06
C GLU A 181 14.94 -20.83 2.28
#